data_AF-A0A7K2TI44-F1
#
_entry.id   AF-A0A7K2TI44-F1
#
_cell.length_a   1.000
_cell.length_b   1.000
_cell.length_c   1.000
_cell.angle_alpha   90.00
_cell.angle_beta   90.00
_cell.angle_gamma   90.00
#
_symmetry.space_group_name_H-M   'P 1'
#
loop_
_entity.id
_entity.type
_entity.pdbx_description
1 polymer ?
#
loop_
_entity_poly.entity_id
_entity_poly.type
_entity_poly.pdbx_seq_one_letter_code
_entity_poly.pdbx_strand_id
1 'polypeptide(L)' 'MTVEEQLLDGLHEDALIENEERDWWRTGRIRCADCGTMLRTKTLETLPPHNCTQRQRARRKGKAATEK' A
#
# COMPACT_ATOMS: atom_id res chain seq x y z
N MET A 1 -3.40 -25.10 -10.20
CA MET A 1 -3.30 -23.90 -11.03
C MET A 1 -3.65 -24.28 -12.46
N THR A 2 -4.95 -24.41 -12.73
CA THR A 2 -5.52 -24.50 -14.07
C THR A 2 -5.57 -23.10 -14.68
N VAL A 3 -5.76 -23.02 -16.00
CA VAL A 3 -5.88 -21.75 -16.72
C VAL A 3 -7.10 -20.94 -16.22
N GLU A 4 -8.15 -21.63 -15.81
CA GLU A 4 -9.38 -21.02 -15.26
C GLU A 4 -9.12 -20.35 -13.91
N GLU A 5 -8.32 -20.97 -13.03
CA GLU A 5 -7.92 -20.39 -11.74
C GLU A 5 -7.10 -19.10 -11.94
N GLN A 6 -6.17 -19.10 -12.90
CA GLN A 6 -5.34 -17.93 -13.21
C GLN A 6 -6.17 -16.76 -13.78
N LEU A 7 -7.18 -17.06 -14.60
CA LEU A 7 -8.09 -16.05 -15.15
C LEU A 7 -8.94 -15.40 -14.05
N LEU A 8 -9.46 -16.21 -13.13
CA LEU A 8 -10.24 -15.73 -11.99
C LEU A 8 -9.42 -14.83 -11.05
N ASP A 9 -8.16 -15.21 -10.78
CA ASP A 9 -7.24 -14.39 -9.97
C ASP A 9 -6.96 -13.03 -10.62
N GLY A 10 -6.75 -13.00 -11.95
CA GLY A 10 -6.54 -11.74 -12.68
C GLY A 10 -7.75 -10.80 -12.61
N LEU A 11 -8.96 -11.33 -12.85
CA LEU A 11 -10.20 -10.55 -12.75
C LEU A 11 -10.44 -10.03 -11.33
N HIS A 12 -10.04 -10.81 -10.31
CA HIS A 12 -10.13 -10.39 -8.91
C HIS A 12 -9.17 -9.23 -8.61
N GLU A 13 -7.93 -9.31 -9.09
CA GLU A 13 -6.93 -8.25 -8.91
C GLU A 13 -7.37 -6.95 -9.60
N ASP A 14 -7.86 -7.02 -10.84
CA ASP A 14 -8.40 -5.87 -11.57
C ASP A 14 -9.57 -5.22 -10.82
N ALA A 15 -10.51 -6.03 -10.31
CA ALA A 15 -11.63 -5.52 -9.54
C ALA A 15 -11.21 -4.82 -8.23
N LEU A 16 -10.14 -5.30 -7.58
CA LEU A 16 -9.58 -4.64 -6.39
C LEU A 16 -8.95 -3.29 -6.75
N ILE A 17 -8.23 -3.21 -7.86
CA ILE A 17 -7.60 -1.98 -8.37
C ILE A 17 -8.68 -0.94 -8.70
N GLU A 18 -9.69 -1.31 -9.47
CA GLU A 18 -10.80 -0.42 -9.84
C GLU A 18 -11.57 0.09 -8.61
N ASN A 19 -11.74 -0.76 -7.59
CA ASN A 19 -12.39 -0.36 -6.35
C ASN A 19 -11.52 0.62 -5.55
N GLU A 20 -10.20 0.40 -5.48
CA GLU A 20 -9.27 1.31 -4.82
C GLU A 20 -9.22 2.68 -5.51
N GLU A 21 -9.21 2.73 -6.85
CA GLU A 21 -9.25 3.98 -7.61
C GLU A 21 -10.55 4.76 -7.34
N ARG A 22 -11.68 4.06 -7.28
CA ARG A 22 -12.99 4.66 -6.97
C ARG A 22 -13.06 5.21 -5.55
N ASP A 23 -12.50 4.49 -4.58
CA ASP A 23 -12.40 4.95 -3.20
C ASP A 23 -11.50 6.17 -3.08
N TRP A 24 -10.40 6.22 -3.84
CA TRP A 24 -9.57 7.40 -3.95
C TRP A 24 -10.34 8.60 -4.51
N TRP A 25 -11.05 8.45 -5.63
CA TRP A 25 -11.85 9.53 -6.22
C TRP A 25 -12.93 10.04 -5.27
N ARG A 26 -13.59 9.15 -4.52
CA ARG A 26 -14.67 9.51 -3.59
C ARG A 26 -14.18 10.14 -2.30
N THR A 27 -13.14 9.58 -1.69
CA THR A 27 -12.75 9.92 -0.32
C THR A 27 -11.46 10.73 -0.24
N GLY A 28 -10.69 10.78 -1.33
CA GLY A 28 -9.34 11.33 -1.34
C GLY A 28 -8.42 10.56 -0.41
N ARG A 29 -8.62 9.24 -0.25
CA ARG A 29 -7.77 8.39 0.60
C ARG A 29 -7.05 7.34 -0.23
N ILE A 30 -5.81 7.03 0.14
CA ILE A 30 -4.97 6.01 -0.50
C ILE A 30 -4.25 5.19 0.58
N ARG A 31 -3.90 3.93 0.29
CA ARG A 31 -3.05 3.12 1.16
C ARG A 31 -1.57 3.44 0.95
N CYS A 32 -0.81 3.50 2.04
CA CYS A 32 0.64 3.56 1.97
C CYS A 32 1.17 2.23 1.39
N ALA A 33 1.87 2.26 0.26
CA ALA A 33 2.42 1.05 -0.39
C ALA A 33 3.35 0.23 0.53
N ASP A 34 4.02 0.88 1.49
CA ASP A 34 5.01 0.22 2.34
C ASP A 34 4.45 -0.40 3.63
N CYS A 35 3.30 0.09 4.12
CA CYS A 35 2.75 -0.35 5.40
C CYS A 35 1.24 -0.54 5.43
N GLY A 36 0.54 -0.26 4.33
CA GLY A 36 -0.90 -0.38 4.19
C GLY A 36 -1.73 0.68 4.95
N THR A 37 -1.11 1.65 5.63
CA THR A 37 -1.88 2.65 6.40
C THR A 37 -2.59 3.65 5.48
N MET A 38 -3.82 4.02 5.81
CA MET A 38 -4.62 4.99 5.06
C MET A 38 -4.07 6.43 5.19
N LEU A 39 -3.96 7.11 4.06
CA LEU A 39 -3.44 8.47 3.89
C LEU A 39 -4.48 9.34 3.19
N ARG A 40 -4.55 10.63 3.53
CA ARG A 40 -5.28 11.61 2.72
C ARG A 40 -4.41 12.07 1.55
N THR A 41 -4.92 12.04 0.33
CA THR A 41 -4.16 12.45 -0.87
C THR A 41 -3.97 13.96 -0.98
N LYS A 42 -4.93 14.75 -0.48
CA LYS A 42 -4.85 16.22 -0.55
C LYS A 42 -3.84 16.84 0.42
N THR A 43 -3.75 16.31 1.64
CA THR A 43 -2.89 16.86 2.70
C THR A 43 -1.67 15.99 2.98
N LEU A 44 -1.61 14.76 2.42
CA LEU A 44 -0.67 13.71 2.79
C LEU A 44 -0.65 13.41 4.30
N GLU A 45 -1.69 13.85 5.02
CA GLU A 45 -1.83 13.59 6.44
C GLU A 45 -2.23 12.14 6.66
N THR A 46 -1.44 11.48 7.48
CA THR A 46 -1.60 10.10 7.93
C THR A 46 -2.63 10.05 9.06
N LEU A 47 -3.69 9.27 8.94
CA LEU A 47 -4.66 9.06 10.02
C LEU A 47 -4.86 7.56 10.26
N PRO A 48 -4.30 6.98 11.35
CA PRO A 48 -3.43 7.55 12.37
C PRO A 48 -1.99 7.85 11.87
N PRO A 49 -1.19 8.63 12.61
CA PRO A 49 0.23 8.84 12.29
C PRO A 49 0.99 7.51 12.32
N HIS A 50 1.53 7.13 11.16
CA HIS A 50 2.20 5.84 11.00
C HIS A 50 3.71 5.96 10.72
N ASN A 51 4.24 7.16 10.53
CA ASN A 51 5.69 7.43 10.48
C ASN A 51 6.48 6.50 9.53
N CYS A 52 5.94 6.14 8.34
CA CYS A 52 6.61 5.20 7.40
C CYS A 52 8.06 5.57 7.17
N THR A 53 8.31 6.85 6.90
CA THR A 53 9.65 7.35 6.57
C THR A 53 10.65 7.04 7.67
N GLN A 54 10.25 7.20 8.94
CA GLN A 54 11.10 6.88 10.09
C GLN A 54 11.27 5.35 10.24
N ARG A 55 10.19 4.57 10.09
CA ARG A 55 10.25 3.10 10.14
C ARG A 55 11.13 2.51 9.03
N GLN A 56 11.03 3.03 7.81
CA GLN A 56 11.86 2.61 6.68
C GLN A 56 13.33 3.00 6.87
N ARG A 57 13.60 4.22 7.34
CA ARG A 57 14.97 4.65 7.70
C ARG A 57 15.57 3.73 8.76
N ALA A 58 14.80 3.37 9.80
CA ALA A 58 15.24 2.43 10.82
C ALA A 58 15.51 1.02 10.23
N ARG A 59 14.61 0.50 9.38
CA ARG A 59 14.82 -0.80 8.70
C ARG A 59 16.08 -0.80 7.82
N ARG A 60 16.31 0.25 7.02
CA ARG A 60 17.50 0.36 6.16
C ARG A 60 18.78 0.45 7.00
N LYS A 61 18.77 1.22 8.09
CA LYS A 61 19.91 1.30 9.03
C LYS A 61 20.16 -0.03 9.74
N GLY A 62 19.10 -0.75 10.12
CA GLY A 62 19.19 -2.07 10.75
C GLY A 62 19.79 -3.12 9.80
N LYS A 63 19.31 -3.19 8.56
CA LYS A 63 19.89 -4.08 7.53
C LYS A 63 21.38 -3.79 7.30
N ALA A 64 21.74 -2.52 7.15
CA ALA A 64 23.13 -2.09 6.98
C ALA A 64 24.05 -2.42 8.19
N ALA A 65 23.49 -2.59 9.38
CA ALA A 65 24.23 -2.98 10.59
C ALA A 65 24.35 -4.50 10.76
N THR A 66 23.47 -5.29 10.12
CA THR A 66 23.49 -6.76 10.16
C THR A 66 24.35 -7.37 9.04
N GLU A 67 24.67 -6.60 7.99
CA GLU A 67 25.57 -7.00 6.89
C GLU A 67 27.05 -6.68 7.15
N LYS A 68 27.45 -6.46 8.41
CA LYS A 68 28.85 -6.29 8.84
C LYS A 68 29.21 -7.30 9.92
#